data_AF-A0A8T7HG35-F1
#
_entry.id   AF-A0A8T7HG35-F1
#
_cell.length_a   1.000
_cell.length_b   1.000
_cell.length_c   1.000
_cell.angle_alpha   90.00
_cell.angle_beta   90.00
_cell.angle_gamma   90.00
#
_symmetry.space_group_name_H-M   'P 1'
#
loop_
_entity.id
_entity.type
_entity.pdbx_description
1 polymer ?
#
loop_
_entity_poly.entity_id
_entity_poly.type
_entity_poly.pdbx_seq_one_letter_code
_entity_poly.pdbx_strand_id
1 'polypeptide(L)'
;MTNHKFSILIISIFLSAILLPISYTQAPAVLTNFTVLDPNGNDVTDEFLVAGGSYTINFEIEIGATLSDNILLTTSMEKSGNSFWTLNNNYQGVDTSVWTPGSQSITFQAVEGIAQFTLDGKIPESITEKDVVDMDKTVHAFELVPLLVMSLDSMEILDERTYTITDQTIISYDVLLQSKLEKLDSISMEGKYNSLALEIVSEAEYLTTFGLYDDAIKLLNTIPDSDYPAPPSTITLFIIASAILGITTIAFALLFIRIRSSSSYLSSSVSEKADKLDLLLIKASRIDKSLSDDLETIKRELKELV
;
A
#
# COMPACT_ATOMS: atom_id res chain seq x y z
N MET A 1 -30.95 -40.52 -54.50
CA MET A 1 -30.06 -40.06 -55.61
C MET A 1 -29.56 -38.67 -55.25
N THR A 2 -28.33 -38.35 -55.70
CA THR A 2 -27.42 -37.21 -55.41
C THR A 2 -26.66 -37.28 -54.07
N ASN A 3 -25.46 -37.90 -53.97
CA ASN A 3 -24.09 -37.47 -54.38
C ASN A 3 -23.53 -36.35 -53.47
N HIS A 4 -22.33 -36.34 -52.86
CA HIS A 4 -20.98 -36.86 -53.18
C HIS A 4 -20.22 -37.19 -51.86
N LYS A 5 -19.52 -38.31 -51.69
CA LYS A 5 -18.11 -38.61 -52.04
C LYS A 5 -17.04 -37.56 -51.67
N PHE A 6 -16.12 -38.02 -50.81
CA PHE A 6 -14.65 -37.85 -50.85
C PHE A 6 -13.95 -36.75 -50.02
N SER A 7 -12.83 -37.16 -49.39
CA SER A 7 -11.70 -36.38 -48.85
C SER A 7 -11.94 -35.67 -47.49
N ILE A 8 -11.16 -35.81 -46.42
CA ILE A 8 -9.72 -36.06 -46.25
C ILE A 8 -9.46 -36.69 -44.87
N LEU A 9 -8.63 -37.74 -44.90
CA LEU A 9 -7.79 -38.24 -43.83
C LEU A 9 -6.57 -37.31 -43.73
N ILE A 10 -6.30 -36.64 -42.59
CA ILE A 10 -4.99 -36.11 -42.14
C ILE A 10 -5.17 -35.30 -40.83
N ILE A 11 -4.21 -35.43 -39.91
CA ILE A 11 -4.05 -34.80 -38.57
C ILE A 11 -4.70 -35.58 -37.42
N SER A 12 -4.19 -36.79 -37.21
CA SER A 12 -4.05 -37.41 -35.89
C SER A 12 -2.56 -37.54 -35.60
N ILE A 13 -1.89 -36.41 -35.32
CA ILE A 13 -0.48 -36.37 -34.92
C ILE A 13 -0.35 -35.38 -33.77
N PHE A 14 0.08 -35.92 -32.62
CA PHE A 14 0.83 -35.26 -31.56
C PHE A 14 0.28 -33.93 -31.01
N LEU A 15 -0.51 -34.04 -29.95
CA LEU A 15 -0.47 -33.05 -28.88
C LEU A 15 -0.28 -33.77 -27.54
N SER A 16 0.84 -34.50 -27.44
CA SER A 16 1.44 -34.78 -26.15
C SER A 16 1.85 -33.44 -25.56
N ALA A 17 1.11 -32.99 -24.55
CA ALA A 17 1.47 -31.84 -23.73
C ALA A 17 2.89 -32.07 -23.19
N ILE A 18 3.85 -31.38 -23.79
CA ILE A 18 5.16 -31.18 -23.19
C ILE A 18 4.89 -30.23 -22.03
N LEU A 19 4.61 -30.79 -20.85
CA LEU A 19 4.89 -30.11 -19.60
C LEU A 19 6.42 -29.98 -19.55
N LEU A 20 6.94 -28.93 -20.19
CA LEU A 20 8.27 -28.46 -19.86
C LEU A 20 8.23 -28.14 -18.37
N PRO A 21 9.08 -28.74 -17.53
CA PRO A 21 9.32 -28.15 -16.23
C PRO A 21 9.82 -26.74 -16.54
N ILE A 22 9.04 -25.74 -16.20
CA ILE A 22 9.52 -24.37 -16.11
C ILE A 22 10.51 -24.43 -14.94
N SER A 23 11.77 -24.75 -15.26
CA SER A 23 12.85 -24.50 -14.33
C SER A 23 12.86 -23.00 -14.14
N TYR A 24 12.30 -22.53 -13.03
CA TYR A 24 12.65 -21.22 -12.52
C TYR A 24 14.17 -21.24 -12.41
N THR A 25 14.83 -20.49 -13.29
CA THR A 25 16.21 -20.12 -13.08
C THR A 25 16.22 -19.42 -11.73
N GLN A 26 16.71 -20.09 -10.69
CA GLN A 26 16.95 -19.45 -9.40
C GLN A 26 17.71 -18.16 -9.69
N ALA A 27 17.20 -17.05 -9.16
CA ALA A 27 17.94 -15.80 -9.20
C ALA A 27 19.34 -16.07 -8.64
N PRO A 28 20.40 -15.53 -9.25
CA PRO A 28 21.78 -15.88 -8.88
C PRO A 28 22.11 -15.57 -7.41
N ALA A 29 21.34 -14.67 -6.80
CA ALA A 29 21.31 -14.42 -5.37
C ALA A 29 19.85 -14.35 -4.88
N VAL A 30 19.57 -14.91 -3.69
CA VAL A 30 18.21 -14.94 -3.09
C VAL A 30 18.29 -14.59 -1.61
N LEU A 31 17.28 -13.86 -1.10
CA LEU A 31 17.14 -13.60 0.33
C LEU A 31 16.55 -14.83 1.04
N THR A 32 17.28 -15.39 1.98
CA THR A 32 16.88 -16.56 2.78
C THR A 32 16.93 -16.25 4.28
N ASN A 33 16.31 -17.10 5.11
CA ASN A 33 16.33 -17.00 6.58
C ASN A 33 16.00 -15.59 7.13
N PHE A 34 14.99 -14.95 6.54
CA PHE A 34 14.56 -13.59 6.90
C PHE A 34 13.71 -13.62 8.16
N THR A 35 14.12 -12.88 9.19
CA THR A 35 13.45 -12.77 10.49
C THR A 35 13.42 -11.31 10.93
N VAL A 36 12.29 -10.88 11.50
CA VAL A 36 12.08 -9.52 12.01
C VAL A 36 11.84 -9.59 13.51
N LEU A 37 12.63 -8.84 14.27
CA LEU A 37 12.54 -8.76 15.72
C LEU A 37 12.06 -7.37 16.16
N ASP A 38 11.14 -7.34 17.11
CA ASP A 38 10.73 -6.11 17.79
C ASP A 38 11.83 -5.61 18.76
N PRO A 39 11.70 -4.41 19.35
CA PRO A 39 12.68 -3.90 20.33
C PRO A 39 12.85 -4.75 21.58
N ASN A 40 11.92 -5.68 21.85
CA ASN A 40 11.95 -6.59 22.98
C ASN A 40 12.60 -7.95 22.61
N GLY A 41 12.94 -8.16 21.34
CA GLY A 41 13.51 -9.41 20.82
C GLY A 41 12.48 -10.48 20.47
N ASN A 42 11.19 -10.13 20.37
CA ASN A 42 10.15 -11.04 19.91
C ASN A 42 10.15 -11.11 18.38
N ASP A 43 9.95 -12.31 17.85
CA ASP A 43 9.78 -12.53 16.41
C ASP A 43 8.40 -12.06 15.95
N VAL A 44 8.39 -11.08 15.04
CA VAL A 44 7.21 -10.45 14.45
C VAL A 44 7.22 -10.55 12.92
N THR A 45 7.93 -11.55 12.38
CA THR A 45 8.15 -11.72 10.93
C THR A 45 6.85 -11.80 10.13
N ASP A 46 5.80 -12.41 10.69
CA ASP A 46 4.50 -12.59 10.03
C ASP A 46 3.44 -11.56 10.47
N GLU A 47 3.84 -10.56 11.27
CA GLU A 47 2.94 -9.52 11.80
C GLU A 47 3.04 -8.21 10.99
N PHE A 48 2.03 -7.35 11.16
CA PHE A 48 2.14 -5.98 10.68
C PHE A 48 3.12 -5.19 11.54
N LEU A 49 3.98 -4.44 10.87
CA LEU A 49 4.92 -3.56 11.57
C LEU A 49 4.25 -2.21 11.83
N VAL A 50 4.68 -1.55 12.88
CA VAL A 50 4.08 -0.29 13.35
C VAL A 50 4.96 0.87 12.90
N ALA A 51 4.34 1.88 12.30
CA ALA A 51 4.96 3.15 11.96
C ALA A 51 5.60 3.77 13.21
N GLY A 52 6.83 4.28 13.07
CA GLY A 52 7.63 4.74 14.20
C GLY A 52 8.28 3.63 15.04
N GLY A 53 7.97 2.36 14.81
CA GLY A 53 8.59 1.23 15.49
C GLY A 53 10.03 1.00 15.03
N SER A 54 10.91 0.63 15.96
CA SER A 54 12.26 0.17 15.66
C SER A 54 12.28 -1.36 15.53
N TYR A 55 13.01 -1.88 14.55
CA TYR A 55 13.09 -3.32 14.29
C TYR A 55 14.51 -3.73 13.95
N THR A 56 14.84 -4.97 14.31
CA THR A 56 16.08 -5.65 13.93
C THR A 56 15.72 -6.78 12.97
N ILE A 57 16.25 -6.71 11.75
CA ILE A 57 15.98 -7.68 10.69
C ILE A 57 17.24 -8.53 10.48
N ASN A 58 17.16 -9.84 10.70
CA ASN A 58 18.25 -10.76 10.37
C ASN A 58 17.89 -11.52 9.11
N PHE A 59 18.84 -11.62 8.18
CA PHE A 59 18.62 -12.31 6.92
C PHE A 59 19.92 -12.86 6.35
N GLU A 60 19.78 -13.81 5.46
CA GLU A 60 20.87 -14.40 4.70
C GLU A 60 20.70 -14.09 3.22
N ILE A 61 21.82 -13.95 2.52
CA ILE A 61 21.86 -13.89 1.07
C ILE A 61 22.61 -15.12 0.60
N GLU A 62 21.89 -16.02 -0.08
CA GLU A 62 22.48 -17.19 -0.71
C GLU A 62 22.85 -16.85 -2.16
N ILE A 63 24.14 -16.92 -2.48
CA ILE A 63 24.69 -16.63 -3.82
C ILE A 63 25.17 -17.94 -4.43
N GLY A 64 24.44 -18.41 -5.44
CA GLY A 64 24.69 -19.72 -6.06
C GLY A 64 25.91 -19.75 -6.99
N ALA A 65 26.35 -18.60 -7.49
CA ALA A 65 27.57 -18.46 -8.28
C ALA A 65 28.12 -17.05 -8.17
N THR A 66 29.45 -16.90 -8.25
CA THR A 66 30.10 -15.58 -8.26
C THR A 66 29.63 -14.77 -9.45
N LEU A 67 29.15 -13.55 -9.19
CA LEU A 67 28.67 -12.64 -10.22
C LEU A 67 29.77 -11.65 -10.59
N SER A 68 29.72 -11.15 -11.83
CA SER A 68 30.61 -10.07 -12.27
C SER A 68 30.23 -8.73 -11.65
N ASP A 69 28.95 -8.52 -11.41
CA ASP A 69 28.39 -7.28 -10.93
C ASP A 69 28.28 -7.31 -9.39
N ASN A 70 28.33 -6.13 -8.77
CA ASN A 70 28.09 -6.02 -7.34
C ASN A 70 26.60 -6.08 -7.02
N ILE A 71 26.30 -6.52 -5.80
CA ILE A 71 24.97 -6.43 -5.20
C ILE A 71 24.89 -5.12 -4.42
N LEU A 72 23.83 -4.37 -4.67
CA LEU A 72 23.38 -3.20 -3.94
C LEU A 72 22.20 -3.60 -3.04
N LEU A 73 22.39 -3.48 -1.73
CA LEU A 73 21.31 -3.58 -0.74
C LEU A 73 20.85 -2.19 -0.38
N THR A 74 19.53 -2.00 -0.32
CA THR A 74 18.91 -0.75 0.09
C THR A 74 17.78 -1.01 1.09
N THR A 75 17.57 -0.06 2.00
CA THR A 75 16.45 -0.08 2.94
C THR A 75 15.67 1.23 2.88
N SER A 76 14.34 1.13 3.07
CA SER A 76 13.44 2.28 3.25
C SER A 76 13.29 2.71 4.71
N MET A 77 13.92 1.99 5.65
CA MET A 77 13.85 2.30 7.08
C MET A 77 14.68 3.54 7.42
N GLU A 78 14.22 4.31 8.41
CA GLU A 78 14.96 5.41 9.03
C GLU A 78 16.00 4.89 10.03
N LYS A 79 16.94 5.77 10.37
CA LYS A 79 18.06 5.44 11.25
C LYS A 79 17.57 5.33 12.70
N SER A 80 17.65 4.13 13.29
CA SER A 80 17.35 3.90 14.72
C SER A 80 18.60 4.01 15.62
N GLY A 81 19.78 3.69 15.08
CA GLY A 81 21.06 3.64 15.80
C GLY A 81 22.21 4.34 15.06
N ASN A 82 23.45 3.84 15.21
CA ASN A 82 24.62 4.43 14.54
C ASN A 82 24.85 3.89 13.12
N SER A 83 24.45 2.65 12.87
CA SER A 83 24.61 1.91 11.63
C SER A 83 23.31 1.20 11.28
N PHE A 84 23.03 1.05 9.99
CA PHE A 84 21.95 0.20 9.51
C PHE A 84 22.42 -1.25 9.39
N TRP A 85 23.59 -1.46 8.79
CA TRP A 85 24.03 -2.78 8.36
C TRP A 85 25.14 -3.33 9.25
N THR A 86 25.00 -4.59 9.63
CA THR A 86 26.03 -5.39 10.31
C THR A 86 26.20 -6.69 9.55
N LEU A 87 27.45 -7.08 9.28
CA LEU A 87 27.79 -8.39 8.73
C LEU A 87 28.09 -9.35 9.89
N ASN A 88 27.37 -10.47 9.96
CA ASN A 88 27.45 -11.42 11.07
C ASN A 88 28.45 -12.56 10.83
N ASN A 89 29.00 -12.66 9.61
CA ASN A 89 29.97 -13.68 9.24
C ASN A 89 31.16 -13.09 8.47
N ASN A 90 32.24 -13.87 8.31
CA ASN A 90 33.42 -13.46 7.53
C ASN A 90 33.22 -13.76 6.03
N TYR A 91 32.25 -13.11 5.41
CA TYR A 91 31.96 -13.31 3.99
C TYR A 91 32.95 -12.56 3.09
N GLN A 92 33.61 -13.29 2.18
CA GLN A 92 34.76 -12.79 1.39
C GLN A 92 34.41 -11.62 0.45
N GLY A 93 33.17 -11.56 -0.05
CA GLY A 93 32.74 -10.53 -0.99
C GLY A 93 32.46 -9.16 -0.37
N VAL A 94 32.48 -9.07 0.97
CA VAL A 94 32.15 -7.83 1.71
C VAL A 94 33.40 -7.27 2.38
N ASP A 95 33.73 -6.02 2.03
CA ASP A 95 34.67 -5.20 2.78
C ASP A 95 33.87 -4.21 3.64
N THR A 96 33.82 -4.43 4.96
CA THR A 96 33.10 -3.54 5.88
C THR A 96 33.82 -2.23 6.14
N SER A 97 35.11 -2.10 5.78
CA SER A 97 35.89 -0.89 6.02
C SER A 97 35.51 0.27 5.11
N VAL A 98 34.91 -0.02 3.96
CA VAL A 98 34.42 0.98 2.99
C VAL A 98 32.99 1.43 3.29
N TRP A 99 32.30 0.80 4.24
CA TRP A 99 30.92 1.16 4.56
C TRP A 99 30.87 2.48 5.33
N THR A 100 29.93 3.34 4.94
CA THR A 100 29.64 4.57 5.68
C THR A 100 28.63 4.26 6.78
N PRO A 101 28.99 4.45 8.07
CA PRO A 101 28.05 4.24 9.16
C PRO A 101 26.79 5.09 9.00
N GLY A 102 25.63 4.44 8.90
CA GLY A 102 24.34 5.10 8.72
C GLY A 102 23.96 5.37 7.25
N SER A 103 24.64 4.79 6.28
CA SER A 103 24.12 4.71 4.90
C SER A 103 22.97 3.71 4.82
N GLN A 104 21.83 4.10 4.23
CA GLN A 104 20.70 3.22 3.92
C GLN A 104 21.01 2.23 2.78
N SER A 105 22.17 2.36 2.16
CA SER A 105 22.61 1.47 1.10
C SER A 105 24.05 1.00 1.29
N ILE A 106 24.30 -0.26 0.94
CA ILE A 106 25.64 -0.85 0.89
C ILE A 106 25.79 -1.65 -0.40
N THR A 107 27.01 -1.65 -0.93
CA THR A 107 27.37 -2.41 -2.13
C THR A 107 28.49 -3.39 -1.78
N PHE A 108 28.44 -4.60 -2.34
CA PHE A 108 29.48 -5.61 -2.15
C PHE A 108 29.57 -6.56 -3.35
N GLN A 109 30.73 -7.23 -3.51
CA GLN A 109 30.93 -8.17 -4.60
C GLN A 109 30.21 -9.49 -4.30
N ALA A 110 29.38 -9.97 -5.23
CA ALA A 110 28.71 -11.26 -5.06
C ALA A 110 29.67 -12.42 -5.35
N VAL A 111 30.18 -13.06 -4.30
CA VAL A 111 30.98 -14.29 -4.35
C VAL A 111 30.11 -15.48 -3.96
N GLU A 112 30.35 -16.65 -4.57
CA GLU A 112 29.61 -17.88 -4.20
C GLU A 112 29.68 -18.16 -2.69
N GLY A 113 28.53 -18.37 -2.06
CA GLY A 113 28.42 -18.62 -0.62
C GLY A 113 27.21 -17.95 0.03
N ILE A 114 27.22 -17.90 1.36
CA ILE A 114 26.14 -17.33 2.18
C ILE A 114 26.68 -16.13 2.96
N ALA A 115 26.06 -14.97 2.78
CA ALA A 115 26.35 -13.77 3.55
C ALA A 115 25.24 -13.54 4.59
N GLN A 116 25.60 -13.33 5.85
CA GLN A 116 24.65 -13.15 6.95
C GLN A 116 24.65 -11.70 7.40
N PHE A 117 23.49 -11.05 7.35
CA PHE A 117 23.36 -9.64 7.68
C PHE A 117 22.33 -9.41 8.79
N THR A 118 22.57 -8.35 9.55
CA THR A 118 21.57 -7.70 10.40
C THR A 118 21.35 -6.28 9.91
N LEU A 119 20.08 -5.90 9.78
CA LEU A 119 19.61 -4.57 9.46
C LEU A 119 18.85 -4.00 10.67
N ASP A 120 19.35 -2.92 11.25
CA ASP A 120 18.68 -2.17 12.30
C ASP A 120 18.10 -0.87 11.74
N GLY A 121 16.80 -0.65 11.98
CA GLY A 121 16.13 0.53 11.47
C GLY A 121 14.85 0.88 12.22
N LYS A 122 14.30 2.04 11.93
CA LYS A 122 13.01 2.53 12.41
C LYS A 122 12.08 2.72 11.21
N ILE A 123 10.85 2.27 11.30
CA ILE A 123 9.85 2.57 10.25
C ILE A 123 9.50 4.06 10.36
N PRO A 124 9.49 4.83 9.24
CA PRO A 124 9.10 6.24 9.27
C PRO A 124 7.73 6.43 9.94
N GLU A 125 7.57 7.44 10.78
CA GLU A 125 6.33 7.69 11.53
C GLU A 125 5.17 8.09 10.60
N SER A 126 5.45 8.88 9.57
CA SER A 126 4.43 9.42 8.67
C SER A 126 4.07 8.50 7.49
N ILE A 127 4.56 7.25 7.48
CA ILE A 127 4.40 6.40 6.29
C ILE A 127 2.95 5.99 6.03
N THR A 128 2.15 5.85 7.09
CA THR A 128 0.71 5.52 7.04
C THR A 128 -0.18 6.75 7.11
N GLU A 129 0.40 7.94 7.34
CA GLU A 129 -0.32 9.19 7.56
C GLU A 129 -0.36 10.04 6.29
N LYS A 130 -1.55 10.50 5.91
CA LYS A 130 -1.74 11.44 4.80
C LYS A 130 -2.59 12.61 5.25
N ASP A 131 -2.01 13.80 5.22
CA ASP A 131 -2.73 15.03 5.52
C ASP A 131 -3.64 15.43 4.36
N VAL A 132 -4.94 15.56 4.64
CA VAL A 132 -5.92 16.08 3.69
C VAL A 132 -6.06 17.58 3.95
N VAL A 133 -5.28 18.36 3.19
CA VAL A 133 -5.17 19.84 3.29
C VAL A 133 -6.54 20.54 3.21
N ASP A 134 -7.49 19.99 2.45
CA ASP A 134 -8.83 20.58 2.28
C ASP A 134 -9.73 20.44 3.52
N MET A 135 -9.34 19.64 4.50
CA MET A 135 -10.17 19.30 5.65
C MET A 135 -9.51 19.48 7.02
N ASP A 136 -8.22 19.81 7.07
CA ASP A 136 -7.43 19.86 8.30
C ASP A 136 -7.55 18.54 9.10
N LYS A 137 -7.47 17.42 8.37
CA LYS A 137 -7.57 16.06 8.91
C LYS A 137 -6.45 15.18 8.39
N THR A 138 -5.94 14.33 9.27
CA THR A 138 -4.98 13.28 8.94
C THR A 138 -5.75 11.98 8.70
N VAL A 139 -5.37 11.30 7.62
CA VAL A 139 -5.96 10.03 7.20
C VAL A 139 -4.91 8.95 7.41
N HIS A 140 -5.33 7.85 8.03
CA HIS A 140 -4.49 6.69 8.32
C HIS A 140 -4.84 5.54 7.38
N ALA A 141 -3.83 4.91 6.80
CA ALA A 141 -4.01 3.76 5.92
C ALA A 141 -2.88 2.74 6.06
N PHE A 142 -3.21 1.46 5.88
CA PHE A 142 -2.21 0.42 5.71
C PHE A 142 -1.40 0.67 4.44
N GLU A 143 -0.08 0.60 4.55
CA GLU A 143 0.82 0.84 3.43
C GLU A 143 1.76 -0.35 3.24
N LEU A 144 1.92 -0.80 1.99
CA LEU A 144 2.82 -1.89 1.63
C LEU A 144 4.18 -1.31 1.23
N VAL A 145 5.21 -1.61 2.00
CA VAL A 145 6.52 -0.95 1.89
C VAL A 145 7.62 -1.98 1.68
N PRO A 146 8.47 -1.85 0.65
CA PRO A 146 9.68 -2.67 0.51
C PRO A 146 10.73 -2.23 1.54
N LEU A 147 10.95 -3.05 2.57
CA LEU A 147 11.90 -2.73 3.64
C LEU A 147 13.35 -3.04 3.26
N LEU A 148 13.53 -4.09 2.46
CA LEU A 148 14.82 -4.53 1.97
C LEU A 148 14.68 -4.82 0.47
N VAL A 149 15.51 -4.17 -0.33
CA VAL A 149 15.60 -4.41 -1.77
C VAL A 149 17.04 -4.81 -2.08
N MET A 150 17.19 -5.96 -2.73
CA MET A 150 18.44 -6.46 -3.26
C MET A 150 18.43 -6.28 -4.77
N SER A 151 19.40 -5.53 -5.27
CA SER A 151 19.54 -5.23 -6.69
C SER A 151 20.99 -5.39 -7.13
N LEU A 152 21.22 -5.48 -8.44
CA LEU A 152 22.54 -5.32 -9.02
C LEU A 152 22.88 -3.83 -9.15
N ASP A 153 24.17 -3.49 -9.27
CA ASP A 153 24.61 -2.13 -9.62
C ASP A 153 23.99 -1.62 -10.95
N SER A 154 23.55 -2.53 -11.82
CA SER A 154 22.79 -2.24 -13.04
C SER A 154 21.33 -1.83 -12.80
N MET A 155 20.90 -1.77 -11.53
CA MET A 155 19.54 -1.51 -11.05
C MET A 155 18.51 -2.63 -11.36
N GLU A 156 18.97 -3.82 -11.73
CA GLU A 156 18.10 -5.00 -11.82
C GLU A 156 17.78 -5.52 -10.41
N ILE A 157 16.50 -5.60 -10.04
CA ILE A 157 16.06 -6.13 -8.75
C ILE A 157 16.18 -7.65 -8.77
N LEU A 158 16.94 -8.21 -7.83
CA LEU A 158 17.11 -9.65 -7.66
C LEU A 158 16.05 -10.23 -6.72
N ASP A 159 15.80 -9.54 -5.60
CA ASP A 159 14.82 -9.95 -4.59
C ASP A 159 14.41 -8.72 -3.76
N GLU A 160 13.20 -8.75 -3.20
CA GLU A 160 12.70 -7.71 -2.30
C GLU A 160 11.81 -8.30 -1.21
N ARG A 161 11.79 -7.64 -0.05
CA ARG A 161 10.93 -8.00 1.09
C ARG A 161 10.02 -6.83 1.41
N THR A 162 8.74 -7.03 1.12
CA THR A 162 7.66 -6.06 1.37
C THR A 162 6.90 -6.39 2.65
N TYR A 163 6.61 -5.37 3.46
CA TYR A 163 5.82 -5.49 4.68
C TYR A 163 4.61 -4.57 4.64
N THR A 164 3.51 -5.02 5.26
CA THR A 164 2.37 -4.15 5.52
C THR A 164 2.63 -3.40 6.82
N ILE A 165 2.63 -2.07 6.73
CA ILE A 165 2.83 -1.16 7.85
C ILE A 165 1.46 -0.66 8.31
N THR A 166 1.26 -0.65 9.63
CA THR A 166 0.12 -0.06 10.33
C THR A 166 0.61 1.05 11.26
N ASP A 167 -0.29 1.78 11.91
CA ASP A 167 0.06 2.74 12.94
C ASP A 167 -0.67 2.50 14.26
N GLN A 168 -0.24 3.25 15.28
CA GLN A 168 -0.80 3.16 16.61
C GLN A 168 -2.28 3.57 16.64
N THR A 169 -2.71 4.48 15.77
CA THR A 169 -4.10 4.96 15.71
C THR A 169 -5.04 3.87 15.21
N ILE A 170 -4.67 3.17 14.14
CA ILE A 170 -5.40 2.02 13.60
C ILE A 170 -5.50 0.91 14.66
N ILE A 171 -4.37 0.55 15.29
CA ILE A 171 -4.35 -0.47 16.35
C ILE A 171 -5.26 -0.06 17.53
N SER A 172 -5.17 1.20 17.97
CA SER A 172 -5.99 1.71 19.08
C SER A 172 -7.48 1.70 18.75
N TYR A 173 -7.86 2.00 17.50
CA TYR A 173 -9.24 1.87 17.05
C TYR A 173 -9.74 0.42 17.14
N ASP A 174 -8.99 -0.54 16.63
CA ASP A 174 -9.41 -1.95 16.62
C ASP A 174 -9.59 -2.50 18.05
N VAL A 175 -8.67 -2.17 18.95
CA VAL A 175 -8.77 -2.54 20.37
C VAL A 175 -9.99 -1.90 21.03
N LEU A 176 -10.25 -0.61 20.74
CA LEU A 176 -11.41 0.10 21.28
C LEU A 176 -12.72 -0.50 20.77
N LEU A 177 -12.81 -0.79 19.47
CA LEU A 177 -13.98 -1.40 18.84
C LEU A 177 -14.30 -2.74 19.50
N GLN A 178 -13.33 -3.64 19.64
CA GLN A 178 -13.52 -4.93 20.29
C GLN A 178 -13.98 -4.77 21.75
N SER A 179 -13.33 -3.88 22.51
CA SER A 179 -13.74 -3.62 23.89
C SER A 179 -15.18 -3.09 24.00
N LYS A 180 -15.64 -2.27 23.04
CA LYS A 180 -17.01 -1.76 23.03
C LYS A 180 -18.01 -2.83 22.62
N LEU A 181 -17.69 -3.68 21.64
CA LEU A 181 -18.55 -4.80 21.23
C LEU A 181 -18.75 -5.82 22.36
N GLU A 182 -17.68 -6.22 23.04
CA GLU A 182 -17.77 -7.13 24.20
C GLU A 182 -18.64 -6.57 25.34
N LYS A 183 -18.58 -5.24 25.56
CA LYS A 183 -19.43 -4.55 26.55
C LYS A 183 -20.89 -4.48 26.10
N LEU A 184 -21.15 -4.27 24.81
CA LEU A 184 -22.50 -4.28 24.26
C LEU A 184 -23.17 -5.65 24.39
N ASP A 185 -22.41 -6.72 24.23
CA ASP A 185 -22.90 -8.10 24.39
C ASP A 185 -23.14 -8.50 25.86
N SER A 186 -22.43 -7.87 26.81
CA SER A 186 -22.50 -8.23 28.24
C SER A 186 -23.48 -7.37 29.06
N ILE A 187 -23.81 -6.16 28.62
CA ILE A 187 -24.75 -5.27 29.32
C ILE A 187 -26.19 -5.56 28.85
N SER A 188 -27.10 -5.82 29.79
CA SER A 188 -28.54 -5.89 29.54
C SER A 188 -29.10 -4.48 29.23
N MET A 189 -28.81 -3.96 28.04
CA MET A 189 -29.31 -2.66 27.60
C MET A 189 -30.79 -2.75 27.19
N GLU A 190 -31.59 -1.74 27.54
CA GLU A 190 -32.89 -1.54 26.91
C GLU A 190 -32.70 -1.45 25.39
N GLY A 191 -33.52 -2.17 24.61
CA GLY A 191 -33.26 -2.43 23.19
C GLY A 191 -32.98 -1.19 22.31
N LYS A 192 -33.48 0.00 22.68
CA LYS A 192 -33.21 1.25 21.95
C LYS A 192 -31.79 1.78 22.12
N TYR A 193 -31.18 1.62 23.29
CA TYR A 193 -29.78 2.02 23.53
C TYR A 193 -28.83 1.07 22.82
N ASN A 194 -29.16 -0.23 22.77
CA ASN A 194 -28.39 -1.19 22.01
C ASN A 194 -28.43 -0.88 20.50
N SER A 195 -29.61 -0.59 19.94
CA SER A 195 -29.73 -0.17 18.54
C SER A 195 -28.91 1.08 18.23
N LEU A 196 -28.95 2.09 19.12
CA LEU A 196 -28.20 3.33 18.96
C LEU A 196 -26.68 3.09 19.03
N ALA A 197 -26.22 2.26 19.95
CA ALA A 197 -24.81 1.93 20.07
C ALA A 197 -24.30 1.14 18.86
N LEU A 198 -25.11 0.24 18.31
CA LEU A 198 -24.78 -0.47 17.07
C LEU A 198 -24.75 0.46 15.85
N GLU A 199 -25.63 1.47 15.78
CA GLU A 199 -25.56 2.51 14.75
C GLU A 199 -24.28 3.35 14.86
N ILE A 200 -23.87 3.71 16.10
CA ILE A 200 -22.62 4.41 16.36
C ILE A 200 -21.41 3.58 15.94
N VAL A 201 -21.40 2.28 16.24
CA VAL A 201 -20.35 1.35 15.79
C VAL A 201 -20.31 1.28 14.27
N SER A 202 -21.45 1.09 13.62
CA SER A 202 -21.53 1.01 12.15
C SER A 202 -21.04 2.30 11.47
N GLU A 203 -21.33 3.46 12.05
CA GLU A 203 -20.84 4.74 11.52
C GLU A 203 -19.34 4.92 11.78
N ALA A 204 -18.82 4.47 12.93
CA ALA A 204 -17.38 4.48 13.20
C ALA A 204 -16.63 3.59 12.19
N GLU A 205 -17.14 2.40 11.88
CA GLU A 205 -16.61 1.52 10.84
C GLU A 205 -16.72 2.15 9.44
N TYR A 206 -17.77 2.93 9.17
CA TYR A 206 -17.88 3.65 7.91
C TYR A 206 -16.79 4.73 7.77
N LEU A 207 -16.48 5.46 8.85
CA LEU A 207 -15.42 6.47 8.85
C LEU A 207 -14.03 5.86 8.59
N THR A 208 -13.74 4.65 9.06
CA THR A 208 -12.45 3.97 8.78
C THR A 208 -12.29 3.60 7.31
N THR A 209 -13.37 3.44 6.54
CA THR A 209 -13.27 3.26 5.07
C THR A 209 -12.68 4.48 4.35
N PHE A 210 -12.67 5.64 5.01
CA PHE A 210 -12.01 6.87 4.55
C PHE A 210 -10.68 7.12 5.26
N GLY A 211 -10.22 6.18 6.09
CA GLY A 211 -9.02 6.28 6.93
C GLY A 211 -9.13 7.31 8.06
N LEU A 212 -10.34 7.73 8.44
CA LEU A 212 -10.58 8.71 9.51
C LEU A 212 -10.67 8.02 10.87
N TYR A 213 -9.61 7.32 11.23
CA TYR A 213 -9.54 6.55 12.47
C TYR A 213 -9.67 7.44 13.71
N ASP A 214 -9.13 8.66 13.71
CA ASP A 214 -9.30 9.61 14.83
C ASP A 214 -10.75 9.97 15.12
N ASP A 215 -11.54 10.19 14.07
CA ASP A 215 -12.96 10.53 14.21
C ASP A 215 -13.78 9.30 14.61
N ALA A 216 -13.44 8.13 14.06
CA ALA A 216 -14.03 6.86 14.45
C ALA A 216 -13.79 6.56 15.94
N ILE A 217 -12.57 6.81 16.44
CA ILE A 217 -12.24 6.69 17.88
C ILE A 217 -13.05 7.67 18.72
N LYS A 218 -13.14 8.94 18.32
CA LYS A 218 -13.98 9.94 19.03
C LYS A 218 -15.43 9.49 19.10
N LEU A 219 -15.95 8.93 18.01
CA LEU A 219 -17.32 8.43 17.93
C LEU A 219 -17.53 7.21 18.83
N LEU A 220 -16.65 6.21 18.81
CA LEU A 220 -16.74 5.04 19.71
C LEU A 220 -16.65 5.43 21.19
N ASN A 221 -15.87 6.46 21.53
CA ASN A 221 -15.78 6.98 22.89
C ASN A 221 -17.05 7.70 23.37
N THR A 222 -18.01 8.00 22.48
CA THR A 222 -19.33 8.51 22.90
C THR A 222 -20.20 7.42 23.53
N ILE A 223 -19.89 6.14 23.29
CA ILE A 223 -20.58 5.01 23.93
C ILE A 223 -20.09 4.92 25.39
N PRO A 224 -20.97 5.17 26.39
CA PRO A 224 -20.58 5.15 27.79
C PRO A 224 -20.09 3.76 28.23
N ASP A 225 -19.08 3.74 29.12
CA ASP A 225 -18.48 2.51 29.66
C ASP A 225 -19.22 1.92 30.88
N SER A 226 -20.31 2.55 31.33
CA SER A 226 -21.09 2.16 32.51
C SER A 226 -22.53 1.82 32.13
N ASP A 227 -23.24 1.14 33.05
CA ASP A 227 -24.69 0.96 32.96
C ASP A 227 -25.35 2.30 32.61
N TYR A 228 -26.16 2.29 31.54
CA TYR A 228 -26.87 3.48 31.11
C TYR A 228 -27.73 3.98 32.27
N PRO A 229 -27.63 5.27 32.64
CA PRO A 229 -28.52 5.83 33.64
C PRO A 229 -29.97 5.60 33.19
N ALA A 230 -30.85 5.27 34.15
CA ALA A 230 -32.28 5.12 33.91
C ALA A 230 -32.80 6.26 33.00
N PRO A 231 -33.70 5.94 32.05
CA PRO A 231 -33.89 6.69 30.81
C PRO A 231 -33.89 8.21 31.04
N PRO A 232 -32.95 8.97 30.46
CA PRO A 232 -32.86 10.39 30.74
C PRO A 232 -33.89 11.16 29.91
N SER A 233 -34.35 12.27 30.49
CA SER A 233 -35.26 13.23 29.86
C SER A 233 -34.80 13.64 28.46
N THR A 234 -35.75 14.06 27.62
CA THR A 234 -35.66 14.44 26.20
C THR A 234 -34.36 15.17 25.77
N ILE A 235 -33.74 15.92 26.67
CA ILE A 235 -32.50 16.67 26.48
C ILE A 235 -31.30 15.76 26.13
N THR A 236 -31.13 14.60 26.76
CA THR A 236 -29.99 13.71 26.47
C THR A 236 -30.14 13.02 25.10
N LEU A 237 -31.36 12.71 24.68
CA LEU A 237 -31.65 12.24 23.33
C LEU A 237 -31.33 13.30 22.27
N PHE A 238 -31.59 14.58 22.55
CA PHE A 238 -31.21 15.67 21.64
C PHE A 238 -29.70 15.85 21.49
N ILE A 239 -28.93 15.67 22.58
CA ILE A 239 -27.46 15.76 22.52
C ILE A 239 -26.89 14.63 21.66
N ILE A 240 -27.38 13.39 21.85
CA ILE A 240 -26.91 12.24 21.07
C ILE A 240 -27.36 12.34 19.60
N ALA A 241 -28.61 12.74 19.35
CA ALA A 241 -29.10 12.99 17.98
C ALA A 241 -28.30 14.11 17.28
N SER A 242 -27.89 15.15 18.00
CA SER A 242 -27.07 16.23 17.45
C SER A 242 -25.64 15.76 17.15
N ALA A 243 -25.08 14.84 17.93
CA ALA A 243 -23.78 14.23 17.65
C ALA A 243 -23.83 13.39 16.36
N ILE A 244 -24.86 12.57 16.18
CA ILE A 244 -25.07 11.75 14.97
C ILE A 244 -25.28 12.65 13.75
N LEU A 245 -26.10 13.70 13.86
CA LEU A 245 -26.31 14.66 12.78
C LEU A 245 -25.03 15.44 12.42
N GLY A 246 -24.23 15.81 13.42
CA GLY A 246 -22.94 16.46 13.20
C GLY A 246 -21.99 15.59 12.38
N ILE A 247 -21.92 14.29 12.70
CA ILE A 247 -20.99 13.35 12.07
C ILE A 247 -21.47 12.92 10.68
N THR A 248 -22.75 12.63 10.51
CA THR A 248 -23.32 12.37 9.17
C THR A 248 -23.11 13.54 8.22
N THR A 249 -23.19 14.79 8.71
CA THR A 249 -22.86 15.98 7.91
C THR A 249 -21.39 15.98 7.47
N ILE A 250 -20.46 15.53 8.32
CA ILE A 250 -19.03 15.39 7.98
C ILE A 250 -18.83 14.30 6.93
N ALA A 251 -19.47 13.13 7.08
CA ALA A 251 -19.42 12.05 6.09
C ALA A 251 -19.96 12.49 4.72
N PHE A 252 -21.07 13.24 4.68
CA PHE A 252 -21.59 13.81 3.44
C PHE A 252 -20.64 14.85 2.83
N ALA A 253 -19.98 15.68 3.65
CA ALA A 253 -18.99 16.64 3.16
C ALA A 253 -17.78 15.92 2.51
N LEU A 254 -17.33 14.81 3.07
CA LEU A 254 -16.26 13.97 2.52
C LEU A 254 -16.63 13.35 1.19
N LEU A 255 -17.83 12.76 1.10
CA LEU A 255 -18.36 12.23 -0.17
C LEU A 255 -18.42 13.33 -1.23
N PHE A 256 -18.84 14.53 -0.86
CA PHE A 256 -18.90 15.67 -1.78
C PHE A 256 -17.51 16.08 -2.30
N ILE A 257 -16.49 16.10 -1.44
CA ILE A 257 -15.10 16.39 -1.85
C ILE A 257 -14.57 15.30 -2.78
N ARG A 258 -14.80 14.01 -2.48
CA ARG A 258 -14.36 12.88 -3.33
C ARG A 258 -15.02 12.88 -4.71
N ILE A 259 -16.30 13.28 -4.80
CA ILE A 259 -17.01 13.47 -6.08
C ILE A 259 -16.38 14.62 -6.87
N ARG A 260 -16.00 15.72 -6.20
CA ARG A 260 -15.36 16.85 -6.86
C ARG A 260 -13.93 16.55 -7.29
N SER A 261 -13.17 15.80 -6.50
CA SER A 261 -11.80 15.43 -6.85
C SER A 261 -11.76 14.49 -8.05
N SER A 262 -12.69 13.52 -8.16
CA SER A 262 -12.80 12.65 -9.35
C SER A 262 -13.17 13.42 -10.62
N SER A 263 -14.00 14.47 -10.50
CA SER A 263 -14.35 15.36 -11.62
C SER A 263 -13.17 16.22 -12.10
N SER A 264 -12.19 16.52 -11.24
CA SER A 264 -10.99 17.29 -11.60
C SER A 264 -10.08 16.53 -12.58
N TYR A 265 -10.03 15.19 -12.50
CA TYR A 265 -9.18 14.36 -13.37
C TYR A 265 -9.67 14.28 -14.84
N LEU A 266 -10.96 14.56 -15.09
CA LEU A 266 -11.49 14.67 -16.46
C LEU A 266 -11.22 16.04 -17.09
N SER A 267 -11.11 17.10 -16.28
CA SER A 267 -10.79 18.45 -16.78
C SER A 267 -9.30 18.67 -16.98
N SER A 268 -8.42 18.08 -16.16
CA SER A 268 -6.96 18.21 -16.31
C SER A 268 -6.43 17.43 -17.52
N SER A 269 -7.00 16.27 -17.83
CA SER A 269 -6.63 15.49 -19.03
C SER A 269 -7.05 16.14 -20.35
N VAL A 270 -7.98 17.10 -20.34
CA VAL A 270 -8.39 17.85 -21.53
C VAL A 270 -7.55 19.12 -21.70
N SER A 271 -7.19 19.81 -20.62
CA SER A 271 -6.30 20.99 -20.67
C SER A 271 -4.86 20.61 -20.99
N GLU A 272 -4.32 19.55 -20.38
CA GLU A 272 -2.93 19.13 -20.61
C GLU A 272 -2.74 18.49 -22.00
N LYS A 273 -3.81 17.91 -22.57
CA LYS A 273 -3.82 17.46 -23.96
C LYS A 273 -4.07 18.59 -24.96
N ALA A 274 -4.72 19.68 -24.59
CA ALA A 274 -4.81 20.89 -25.42
C ALA A 274 -3.45 21.59 -25.53
N ASP A 275 -2.69 21.72 -24.45
CA ASP A 275 -1.36 22.36 -24.46
C ASP A 275 -0.29 21.52 -25.20
N LYS A 276 -0.36 20.18 -25.09
CA LYS A 276 0.47 19.28 -25.92
C LYS A 276 0.02 19.29 -27.39
N LEU A 277 -1.27 19.48 -27.68
CA LEU A 277 -1.76 19.64 -29.03
C LEU A 277 -1.26 20.96 -29.63
N ASP A 278 -1.27 22.07 -28.90
CA ASP A 278 -0.74 23.37 -29.36
C ASP A 278 0.78 23.33 -29.61
N LEU A 279 1.54 22.64 -28.75
CA LEU A 279 2.98 22.41 -28.96
C LEU A 279 3.26 21.50 -30.16
N LEU A 280 2.40 20.50 -30.40
CA LEU A 280 2.47 19.64 -31.59
C LEU A 280 1.97 20.36 -32.84
N LEU A 281 1.07 21.34 -32.73
CA LEU A 281 0.55 22.16 -33.83
C LEU A 281 1.58 23.18 -34.30
N ILE A 282 2.35 23.76 -33.37
CA ILE A 282 3.52 24.60 -33.67
C ILE A 282 4.62 23.76 -34.37
N LYS A 283 4.85 22.51 -33.93
CA LYS A 283 5.82 21.60 -34.59
C LYS A 283 5.32 21.03 -35.92
N ALA A 284 4.02 20.76 -36.07
CA ALA A 284 3.40 20.25 -37.29
C ALA A 284 3.23 21.34 -38.37
N SER A 285 3.14 22.63 -38.00
CA SER A 285 3.10 23.74 -38.98
C SER A 285 4.35 23.82 -39.87
N ARG A 286 5.41 23.09 -39.54
CA ARG A 286 6.68 23.10 -40.28
C ARG A 286 6.87 21.91 -41.22
N ILE A 287 6.05 20.87 -41.15
CA ILE A 287 6.26 19.62 -41.89
C ILE A 287 4.91 19.08 -42.40
N ASP A 288 4.64 19.45 -43.64
CA ASP A 288 3.79 18.75 -44.63
C ASP A 288 2.26 18.98 -44.63
N LYS A 289 1.76 19.29 -45.83
CA LYS A 289 0.44 19.89 -46.10
C LYS A 289 -0.71 18.87 -46.10
N SER A 290 -0.40 17.57 -46.01
CA SER A 290 -1.38 16.48 -46.01
C SER A 290 -2.08 16.28 -44.66
N LEU A 291 -1.52 16.80 -43.55
CA LEU A 291 -2.09 16.66 -42.21
C LEU A 291 -3.35 17.56 -42.00
N SER A 292 -3.52 18.56 -42.86
CA SER A 292 -4.62 19.54 -42.75
C SER A 292 -5.97 18.94 -43.15
N ASP A 293 -6.00 18.06 -44.14
CA ASP A 293 -7.24 17.43 -44.64
C ASP A 293 -7.74 16.36 -43.65
N ASP A 294 -6.83 15.66 -42.96
CA ASP A 294 -7.17 14.68 -41.93
C ASP A 294 -7.66 15.37 -40.64
N LEU A 295 -7.09 16.52 -40.28
CA LEU A 295 -7.55 17.35 -39.15
C LEU A 295 -8.92 17.97 -39.38
N GLU A 296 -9.25 18.36 -40.62
CA GLU A 296 -10.57 18.89 -40.96
C GLU A 296 -11.65 17.80 -40.90
N THR A 297 -11.29 16.56 -41.26
CA THR A 297 -12.18 15.38 -41.16
C THR A 297 -12.45 15.02 -39.70
N ILE A 298 -11.42 14.98 -38.85
CA ILE A 298 -11.57 14.69 -37.41
C ILE A 298 -12.31 15.82 -36.68
N LYS A 299 -12.08 17.09 -37.04
CA LYS A 299 -12.83 18.24 -36.51
C LYS A 299 -14.30 18.20 -36.89
N ARG A 300 -14.63 17.69 -38.08
CA ARG A 300 -16.01 17.50 -38.54
C ARG A 300 -16.70 16.37 -37.77
N GLU A 301 -16.02 15.25 -37.55
CA GLU A 301 -16.54 14.12 -36.75
C GLU A 301 -16.73 14.47 -35.27
N LEU A 302 -15.82 15.25 -34.67
CA LEU A 302 -15.96 15.75 -33.30
C LEU A 302 -17.08 16.79 -33.13
N LYS A 303 -17.40 17.57 -34.17
CA LYS A 303 -18.47 18.56 -34.13
C LYS A 303 -19.86 17.97 -34.33
N GLU A 304 -19.95 16.76 -34.89
CA GLU A 304 -21.21 15.98 -34.95
C GLU A 304 -21.49 15.18 -33.65
N LEU A 305 -20.51 15.08 -32.74
CA LEU A 305 -20.64 14.39 -31.44
C LEU A 305 -20.88 15.32 -30.23
N VAL A 306 -20.99 16.63 -30.46
CA VAL A 306 -21.53 17.63 -29.51
C VAL A 306 -23.00 17.88 -29.82
#